data_AF-A0A9D4TAP2-F1
#
_entry.id   AF-A0A9D4TAP2-F1
#
_cell.length_a   1.000
_cell.length_b   1.000
_cell.length_c   1.000
_cell.angle_alpha   90.00
_cell.angle_beta   90.00
_cell.angle_gamma   90.00
#
_symmetry.space_group_name_H-M   'P 1'
#
loop_
_entity.id
_entity.type
_entity.pdbx_description
1 polymer ?
#
loop_
_entity_poly.entity_id
_entity_poly.type
_entity_poly.pdbx_seq_one_letter_code
_entity_poly.pdbx_strand_id
1 'polypeptide(L)'
;MSTGCACLRILLKNFASIIKTNITAPPGVGVDISREERYNKCMSCYNQLLSIRSFLLKRQTMQGKLGHLFREMHILMQGLE
;
A
#
# COMPACT_ATOMS: atom_id res chain seq x y z
N MET A 1 -5.78 -14.35 -10.41
CA MET A 1 -5.67 -13.72 -9.06
C MET A 1 -4.27 -13.83 -8.46
N SER A 2 -3.49 -14.90 -8.70
CA SER A 2 -2.13 -15.05 -8.15
C SER A 2 -1.17 -13.93 -8.59
N THR A 3 -1.19 -13.53 -9.87
CA THR A 3 -0.33 -12.47 -10.40
C THR A 3 -0.56 -11.13 -9.70
N GLY A 4 -1.83 -10.74 -9.48
CA GLY A 4 -2.16 -9.51 -8.78
C GLY A 4 -1.62 -9.48 -7.35
N CYS A 5 -1.72 -10.59 -6.62
CA CYS A 5 -1.16 -10.69 -5.29
C CYS A 5 0.38 -10.70 -5.30
N ALA A 6 1.01 -11.35 -6.28
CA ALA A 6 2.47 -11.31 -6.43
C ALA A 6 2.97 -9.88 -6.71
N CYS A 7 2.31 -9.15 -7.61
CA CYS A 7 2.59 -7.73 -7.85
C CYS A 7 2.40 -6.89 -6.59
N LEU A 8 1.27 -7.06 -5.88
CA LEU A 8 1.02 -6.36 -4.62
C LEU A 8 2.12 -6.62 -3.59
N ARG A 9 2.57 -7.87 -3.46
CA ARG A 9 3.67 -8.25 -2.57
C ARG A 9 4.96 -7.50 -2.88
N ILE A 10 5.34 -7.45 -4.16
CA ILE A 10 6.54 -6.74 -4.62
C ILE A 10 6.39 -5.25 -4.34
N LEU A 11 5.23 -4.67 -4.64
CA LEU A 11 4.95 -3.26 -4.40
C LEU A 11 5.07 -2.92 -2.91
N LEU A 12 4.41 -3.66 -2.03
CA LEU A 12 4.45 -3.42 -0.59
C LEU A 12 5.87 -3.56 -0.04
N LYS A 13 6.61 -4.61 -0.44
CA LYS A 13 7.99 -4.83 0.03
C LYS A 13 8.97 -3.72 -0.36
N ASN A 14 8.80 -3.11 -1.53
CA ASN A 14 9.74 -2.11 -2.03
C ASN A 14 9.30 -0.67 -1.72
N PHE A 15 7.99 -0.40 -1.74
CA PHE A 15 7.47 0.97 -1.72
C PHE A 15 6.68 1.34 -0.47
N ALA A 16 6.27 0.40 0.40
CA ALA A 16 5.43 0.75 1.56
C ALA A 16 6.11 1.79 2.47
N SER A 17 7.39 1.60 2.80
CA SER A 17 8.16 2.55 3.61
C SER A 17 8.31 3.92 2.95
N ILE A 18 8.57 3.96 1.64
CA ILE A 18 8.71 5.21 0.89
C ILE A 18 7.37 5.95 0.83
N ILE A 19 6.27 5.25 0.56
CA ILE A 19 4.92 5.81 0.53
C ILE A 19 4.61 6.42 1.90
N LYS A 20 4.77 5.64 2.99
CA LYS A 20 4.52 6.10 4.36
C LYS A 20 5.33 7.34 4.70
N THR A 21 6.64 7.29 4.50
CA THR A 21 7.55 8.39 4.84
C THR A 21 7.19 9.68 4.09
N ASN A 22 6.78 9.60 2.83
CA ASN A 22 6.41 10.78 2.05
C ASN A 22 5.06 11.37 2.47
N ILE A 23 4.06 10.54 2.80
CA ILE A 23 2.74 11.05 3.22
C ILE A 23 2.73 11.58 4.66
N THR A 24 3.61 11.07 5.53
CA THR A 24 3.74 11.54 6.92
C THR A 24 4.81 12.63 7.09
N ALA A 25 5.51 13.00 6.01
CA ALA A 25 6.53 14.04 6.08
C ALA A 25 5.88 15.39 6.45
N PRO A 26 6.55 16.21 7.29
CA PRO A 26 6.06 17.55 7.58
C PRO A 26 5.98 18.38 6.29
N PRO A 27 5.10 19.40 6.24
CA PRO A 27 5.04 20.31 5.10
C PRO A 27 6.41 20.95 4.85
N GLY A 28 6.79 21.05 3.56
CA GLY A 28 8.01 21.74 3.17
C GLY A 28 7.89 23.25 3.40
N VAL A 29 9.03 23.90 3.65
CA VAL A 29 9.12 25.36 3.64
C VAL A 29 9.64 25.79 2.27
N GLY A 30 8.92 26.69 1.60
CA GLY A 30 9.25 27.14 0.24
C GLY A 30 8.58 26.32 -0.86
N VAL A 31 8.94 26.62 -2.12
CA VAL A 31 8.37 25.98 -3.32
C VAL A 31 9.30 24.88 -3.80
N ASP A 32 8.97 23.62 -3.45
CA ASP A 32 9.65 22.41 -3.94
C ASP A 32 8.64 21.53 -4.70
N ILE A 33 8.51 21.81 -6.00
CA ILE A 33 7.56 21.13 -6.90
C ILE A 33 7.82 19.61 -6.93
N SER A 34 9.08 19.19 -6.88
CA SER A 34 9.43 17.77 -6.92
C SER A 34 8.96 17.03 -5.67
N ARG A 35 9.02 17.68 -4.50
CA ARG A 35 8.48 17.15 -3.26
C ARG A 35 6.96 17.06 -3.29
N GLU A 36 6.28 18.10 -3.78
CA GLU A 36 4.81 18.09 -3.92
C GLU A 36 4.35 16.98 -4.88
N GLU A 37 5.00 16.82 -6.03
CA GLU A 37 4.72 15.72 -6.95
C GLU A 37 4.91 14.35 -6.30
N ARG A 38 5.99 14.18 -5.52
CA ARG A 38 6.26 12.91 -4.83
C ARG A 38 5.19 12.62 -3.78
N TYR A 39 4.79 13.62 -3.00
CA TYR A 39 3.68 13.51 -2.05
C TYR A 39 2.40 13.09 -2.75
N ASN A 40 2.02 13.79 -3.83
CA ASN A 40 0.80 13.50 -4.59
C ASN A 40 0.80 12.08 -5.17
N LYS A 41 1.93 11.63 -5.73
CA LYS A 41 2.08 10.25 -6.23
C LYS A 41 1.95 9.23 -5.09
N CYS A 42 2.63 9.44 -3.97
CA CYS A 42 2.55 8.54 -2.81
C CYS A 42 1.14 8.51 -2.20
N MET A 43 0.47 9.65 -2.11
CA MET A 43 -0.89 9.77 -1.59
C MET A 43 -1.90 9.04 -2.49
N SER A 44 -1.76 9.18 -3.81
CA SER A 44 -2.57 8.42 -4.78
C SER A 44 -2.38 6.91 -4.63
N CYS A 45 -1.12 6.44 -4.54
CA CYS A 45 -0.83 5.04 -4.27
C CYS A 45 -1.41 4.56 -2.94
N TYR A 46 -1.28 5.36 -1.87
CA TYR A 46 -1.83 5.05 -0.56
C TYR A 46 -3.36 4.86 -0.61
N ASN A 47 -4.08 5.76 -1.28
CA ASN A 47 -5.53 5.66 -1.45
C ASN A 47 -5.95 4.39 -2.22
N GLN A 48 -5.22 4.04 -3.29
CA GLN A 48 -5.45 2.78 -4.01
C GLN A 48 -5.19 1.56 -3.14
N LEU A 49 -4.13 1.58 -2.33
CA LEU A 49 -3.81 0.52 -1.37
C LEU A 49 -4.90 0.38 -0.30
N LEU A 50 -5.48 1.47 0.20
CA LEU A 50 -6.61 1.39 1.15
C LEU A 50 -7.85 0.72 0.53
N SER A 51 -8.13 0.97 -0.76
CA SER A 51 -9.20 0.28 -1.48
C SER A 51 -8.93 -1.23 -1.60
N ILE A 52 -7.68 -1.61 -1.93
CA ILE A 52 -7.26 -3.01 -1.99
C ILE A 52 -7.34 -3.67 -0.61
N ARG A 53 -6.92 -2.99 0.47
CA ARG A 53 -7.03 -3.48 1.86
C ARG A 53 -8.46 -3.80 2.22
N SER A 54 -9.40 -2.92 1.86
CA SER A 54 -10.83 -3.13 2.09
C SER A 54 -11.36 -4.36 1.33
N PHE A 55 -10.88 -4.59 0.12
CA PHE A 55 -11.19 -5.80 -0.66
C PHE A 55 -10.62 -7.07 0.00
N LEU A 56 -9.38 -7.04 0.48
CA LEU A 56 -8.73 -8.19 1.14
C LEU A 56 -9.44 -8.56 2.45
N LEU A 57 -9.81 -7.56 3.26
CA LEU A 57 -10.54 -7.75 4.51
C LEU A 57 -11.86 -8.50 4.30
N LYS A 58 -12.61 -8.19 3.23
CA LYS A 58 -13.86 -8.90 2.90
C LYS A 58 -13.65 -10.36 2.52
N ARG A 59 -12.43 -10.76 2.15
CA ARG A 59 -12.09 -12.10 1.63
C ARG A 59 -11.16 -12.91 2.53
N GLN A 60 -10.73 -12.36 3.67
CA GLN A 60 -9.81 -13.04 4.59
C GLN A 60 -10.39 -14.31 5.24
N THR A 61 -11.72 -14.43 5.27
CA THR A 61 -12.45 -15.59 5.80
C THR A 61 -12.57 -16.72 4.78
N MET A 62 -12.17 -16.51 3.52
CA MET A 62 -12.11 -17.59 2.53
C MET A 62 -11.16 -18.69 3.02
N GLN A 63 -11.54 -19.95 2.82
CA GLN A 63 -10.72 -21.09 3.17
C GLN A 63 -9.77 -21.47 2.01
N GLY A 64 -8.74 -22.26 2.34
CA GLY A 64 -7.77 -22.76 1.37
C GLY A 64 -6.70 -21.75 0.98
N LYS A 65 -5.91 -22.10 -0.05
CA LYS A 65 -4.69 -21.37 -0.46
C LYS A 65 -4.91 -19.89 -0.74
N LEU A 66 -6.06 -19.54 -1.31
CA LEU A 66 -6.38 -18.14 -1.63
C LEU A 66 -6.67 -17.31 -0.37
N GLY A 67 -7.33 -17.90 0.63
CA GLY A 67 -7.53 -17.26 1.93
C GLY A 67 -6.23 -16.98 2.67
N HIS A 68 -5.31 -17.95 2.67
CA HIS A 68 -3.96 -17.76 3.21
C HIS A 68 -3.22 -16.61 2.53
N LEU A 69 -3.27 -16.55 1.20
CA LEU A 69 -2.66 -15.47 0.42
C LEU A 69 -3.23 -14.10 0.81
N PHE A 70 -4.55 -13.98 0.96
CA PHE A 70 -5.17 -12.70 1.36
C PHE A 70 -4.81 -12.29 2.79
N ARG A 71 -4.68 -13.25 3.72
CA ARG A 71 -4.19 -12.96 5.09
C ARG A 71 -2.73 -12.50 5.07
N GLU A 72 -1.86 -13.14 4.29
CA GLU A 72 -0.47 -12.71 4.13
C GLU A 72 -0.40 -11.28 3.58
N MET A 73 -1.17 -10.97 2.54
CA MET A 73 -1.23 -9.61 1.99
C MET A 73 -1.75 -8.61 3.00
N HIS A 74 -2.78 -8.96 3.78
CA HIS A 74 -3.32 -8.08 4.81
C HIS A 74 -2.28 -7.74 5.88
N ILE A 75 -1.50 -8.72 6.34
CA ILE A 75 -0.39 -8.51 7.29
C ILE A 75 0.67 -7.59 6.67
N LEU A 76 1.07 -7.82 5.41
CA LEU A 76 2.04 -6.94 4.73
C LEU A 76 1.54 -5.50 4.61
N MET A 77 0.23 -5.29 4.50
CA MET A 77 -0.35 -3.96 4.43
C MET A 77 -0.36 -3.22 5.78
N GLN A 78 -0.18 -3.90 6.91
CA GLN A 78 -0.01 -3.22 8.20
C GLN A 78 1.28 -2.40 8.25
N GLY A 79 2.27 -2.69 7.39
CA GLY A 79 3.47 -1.86 7.26
C GLY A 79 3.22 -0.46 6.66
N LEU A 80 2.01 -0.17 6.19
CA LEU A 80 1.59 1.18 5.76
C LEU A 80 1.06 2.03 6.93
N GLU A 81 0.76 1.41 8.08
CA GLU A 81 0.32 2.07 9.32
C GLU A 81 1.52 2.60 10.10
#